data_AF-A0A4U6BY72-F1
#
_entry.id   AF-A0A4U6BY72-F1
#
_cell.length_a   1.000
_cell.length_b   1.000
_cell.length_c   1.000
_cell.angle_alpha   90.00
_cell.angle_beta   90.00
_cell.angle_gamma   90.00
#
_symmetry.space_group_name_H-M   'P 1'
#
loop_
_entity.id
_entity.type
_entity.pdbx_description
1 polymer ?
#
loop_
_entity_poly.entity_id
_entity_poly.type
_entity_poly.pdbx_seq_one_letter_code
_entity_poly.pdbx_strand_id
1 'polypeptide(L)'
;MSFDEMFRAYRLEGRTLVALFEKRDVITLRFDLYHSDDPERCRDGMEYLLDVAVHREQFRIADGARERLRETFSADILRAELADDELRLVADCSFYAAKDRGVVEIALTGSVVALKEHSPTKWPRAPGTARR
;
A
#
# COMPACT_ATOMS: atom_id res chain seq x y z
N MET A 1 5.19 -11.26 -13.56
CA MET A 1 3.74 -11.00 -13.42
C MET A 1 3.48 -9.60 -13.95
N SER A 2 2.50 -9.42 -14.82
CA SER A 2 2.13 -8.09 -15.34
C SER A 2 1.27 -7.32 -14.33
N PHE A 3 1.12 -6.00 -14.53
CA PHE A 3 0.19 -5.23 -13.71
C PHE A 3 -1.27 -5.63 -13.93
N ASP A 4 -1.65 -6.13 -15.12
CA ASP A 4 -3.00 -6.69 -15.38
C ASP A 4 -3.29 -7.90 -14.48
N GLU A 5 -2.36 -8.85 -14.41
CA GLU A 5 -2.49 -10.04 -13.57
C GLU A 5 -2.65 -9.64 -12.08
N MET A 6 -1.80 -8.72 -11.62
CA MET A 6 -1.86 -8.23 -10.23
C MET A 6 -3.15 -7.46 -9.95
N PHE A 7 -3.55 -6.56 -10.85
CA PHE A 7 -4.75 -5.72 -10.70
C PHE A 7 -6.00 -6.58 -10.57
N ARG A 8 -6.12 -7.62 -11.40
CA ARG A 8 -7.23 -8.59 -11.35
C ARG A 8 -7.23 -9.44 -10.08
N ALA A 9 -6.05 -9.80 -9.57
CA ALA A 9 -5.92 -10.68 -8.41
C ALA A 9 -6.23 -9.97 -7.07
N TYR A 10 -5.73 -8.75 -6.87
CA TYR A 10 -5.68 -8.14 -5.53
C TYR A 10 -6.65 -6.99 -5.28
N ARG A 11 -7.31 -6.46 -6.33
CA ARG A 11 -8.30 -5.36 -6.26
C ARG A 11 -7.91 -4.29 -5.22
N LEU A 12 -6.92 -3.48 -5.60
CA LEU A 12 -6.24 -2.54 -4.71
C LEU A 12 -7.09 -1.32 -4.29
N GLU A 13 -8.20 -1.06 -4.96
CA GLU A 13 -9.17 -0.03 -4.54
C GLU A 13 -9.74 -0.35 -3.15
N GLY A 14 -9.78 0.64 -2.26
CA GLY A 14 -10.23 0.49 -0.87
C GLY A 14 -9.18 -0.14 0.07
N ARG A 15 -7.98 -0.45 -0.42
CA ARG A 15 -6.85 -0.97 0.38
C ARG A 15 -5.99 0.16 0.91
N THR A 16 -5.11 -0.15 1.85
CA THR A 16 -4.20 0.87 2.42
C THR A 16 -2.76 0.58 2.00
N LEU A 17 -2.07 1.57 1.43
CA LEU A 17 -0.63 1.57 1.27
C LEU A 17 0.00 2.02 2.59
N VAL A 18 0.67 1.10 3.28
CA VAL A 18 1.18 1.30 4.64
C VAL A 18 2.68 1.52 4.70
N ALA A 19 3.41 1.19 3.63
CA ALA A 19 4.84 1.48 3.53
C ALA A 19 5.35 1.50 2.09
N LEU A 20 6.45 2.22 1.91
CA LEU A 20 7.29 2.20 0.70
C LEU A 20 8.73 1.99 1.12
N PHE A 21 9.38 0.96 0.57
CA PHE A 21 10.78 0.64 0.83
C PHE A 21 11.60 0.86 -0.44
N GLU A 22 12.69 1.62 -0.35
CA GLU A 22 13.64 1.80 -1.46
C GLU A 22 14.95 1.10 -1.11
N LYS A 23 15.39 0.16 -1.95
CA LYS A 23 16.66 -0.54 -1.79
C LYS A 23 17.33 -0.72 -3.15
N ARG A 24 18.46 -0.05 -3.35
CA ARG A 24 19.15 0.03 -4.66
C ARG A 24 18.16 0.52 -5.72
N ASP A 25 17.98 -0.21 -6.81
CA ASP A 25 17.11 0.16 -7.94
C ASP A 25 15.72 -0.47 -7.87
N VAL A 26 15.26 -0.86 -6.67
CA VAL A 26 13.95 -1.47 -6.46
C VAL A 26 13.16 -0.66 -5.43
N ILE A 27 11.91 -0.37 -5.79
CA ILE A 27 10.90 0.15 -4.87
C ILE A 27 9.90 -0.96 -4.56
N THR A 28 9.67 -1.19 -3.27
CA THR A 28 8.63 -2.09 -2.78
C THR A 28 7.49 -1.28 -2.16
N LEU A 29 6.30 -1.41 -2.72
CA LEU A 29 5.05 -0.90 -2.16
C LEU A 29 4.43 -1.99 -1.28
N ARG A 30 4.12 -1.67 -0.03
CA ARG A 30 3.44 -2.59 0.89
C ARG A 30 2.00 -2.16 1.10
N PHE A 31 1.10 -3.01 0.67
CA PHE A 31 -0.33 -2.85 0.87
C PHE A 31 -0.78 -3.68 2.06
N ASP A 32 -1.63 -3.12 2.90
CA ASP A 32 -2.56 -3.91 3.71
C ASP A 32 -3.81 -4.16 2.86
N LEU A 33 -3.99 -5.43 2.50
CA LEU A 33 -5.12 -5.91 1.74
C LEU A 33 -6.36 -6.10 2.63
N TYR A 34 -6.36 -5.60 3.87
CA TYR A 34 -7.58 -5.48 4.66
C TYR A 34 -8.65 -4.68 3.89
N HIS A 35 -9.92 -5.09 4.05
CA HIS A 35 -11.09 -4.30 3.66
C HIS A 35 -12.01 -4.21 4.87
N SER A 36 -12.74 -3.11 5.01
CA SER A 36 -13.72 -2.92 6.10
C SER A 36 -14.95 -3.83 6.02
N ASP A 37 -15.11 -4.63 4.95
CA ASP A 37 -16.23 -5.56 4.77
C ASP A 37 -15.95 -7.00 5.25
N ASP A 38 -14.81 -7.28 5.89
CA ASP A 38 -14.53 -8.54 6.58
C ASP A 38 -14.70 -8.39 8.12
N PRO A 39 -15.93 -8.57 8.64
CA PRO A 39 -16.25 -8.34 10.06
C PRO A 39 -15.62 -9.36 11.03
N GLU A 40 -15.22 -10.55 10.55
CA GLU A 40 -14.53 -11.53 11.38
C GLU A 40 -13.08 -11.12 11.62
N ARG A 41 -12.41 -10.59 10.59
CA ARG A 41 -11.02 -10.15 10.69
C ARG A 41 -10.85 -8.83 11.43
N CYS A 42 -11.84 -7.93 11.34
CA CYS A 42 -11.89 -6.72 12.16
C CYS A 42 -11.86 -7.04 13.67
N ARG A 43 -12.40 -8.19 14.08
CA ARG A 43 -12.45 -8.63 15.48
C ARG A 43 -11.09 -9.10 16.01
N ASP A 44 -10.27 -9.68 15.13
CA ASP A 44 -9.02 -10.33 15.50
C ASP A 44 -7.76 -9.48 15.25
N GLY A 45 -7.91 -8.31 14.62
CA GLY A 45 -6.79 -7.40 14.34
C GLY A 45 -5.74 -8.06 13.45
N MET A 46 -6.18 -8.71 12.36
CA MET A 46 -5.31 -9.43 11.43
C MET A 46 -4.82 -8.48 10.33
N GLU A 47 -3.51 -8.43 10.10
CA GLU A 47 -2.93 -7.77 8.91
C GLU A 47 -2.82 -8.78 7.76
N TYR A 48 -3.14 -8.36 6.54
CA TYR A 48 -2.89 -9.17 5.34
C TYR A 48 -2.04 -8.36 4.37
N LEU A 49 -0.72 -8.54 4.48
CA LEU A 49 0.23 -7.67 3.78
C LEU A 49 0.61 -8.26 2.42
N LEU A 50 0.69 -7.37 1.43
CA LEU A 50 1.18 -7.64 0.09
C LEU A 50 2.33 -6.69 -0.23
N ASP A 51 3.52 -7.25 -0.48
CA ASP A 51 4.66 -6.51 -1.02
C ASP A 51 4.69 -6.63 -2.54
N VAL A 52 4.64 -5.49 -3.23
CA VAL A 52 4.78 -5.36 -4.68
C VAL A 52 6.08 -4.62 -4.99
N ALA A 53 7.03 -5.31 -5.59
CA ALA A 53 8.32 -4.73 -5.97
C ALA A 53 8.35 -4.37 -7.45
N VAL A 54 8.82 -3.18 -7.76
CA VAL A 54 9.04 -2.64 -9.11
C VAL A 54 10.43 -2.04 -9.20
N HIS A 55 10.97 -1.89 -10.40
CA HIS A 55 12.19 -1.13 -10.59
C HIS A 55 11.98 0.35 -10.29
N ARG A 56 13.04 1.03 -9.88
CA ARG A 56 12.97 2.44 -9.47
C ARG A 56 12.51 3.35 -10.61
N GLU A 57 12.92 3.07 -11.84
CA GLU A 57 12.54 3.78 -13.06
C GLU A 57 11.07 3.55 -13.47
N GLN A 58 10.45 2.49 -12.97
CA GLN A 58 9.04 2.16 -13.22
C GLN A 58 8.10 2.87 -12.25
N PHE A 59 8.63 3.49 -11.19
CA PHE A 59 7.85 4.19 -10.16
C PHE A 59 7.95 5.71 -10.35
N ARG A 60 6.80 6.36 -10.45
CA ARG A 60 6.68 7.82 -10.50
C ARG A 60 5.51 8.31 -9.66
N ILE A 61 5.68 9.47 -9.02
CA ILE A 61 4.58 10.25 -8.47
C ILE A 61 4.19 11.24 -9.55
N ALA A 62 3.00 11.07 -10.11
CA ALA A 62 2.48 11.88 -11.21
C ALA A 62 1.95 13.22 -10.72
N ASP A 63 1.32 13.23 -9.54
CA ASP A 63 0.84 14.43 -8.84
C ASP A 63 0.93 14.25 -7.32
N GLY A 64 1.08 15.35 -6.60
CA GLY A 64 1.28 15.40 -5.14
C GLY A 64 2.74 15.50 -4.70
N ALA A 65 2.94 15.76 -3.40
CA ALA A 65 4.26 15.95 -2.82
C ALA A 65 4.96 14.59 -2.59
N ARG A 66 6.18 14.39 -3.12
CA ARG A 66 6.93 13.14 -2.92
C ARG A 66 7.43 12.95 -1.50
N GLU A 67 7.67 14.05 -0.80
CA GLU A 67 8.14 14.11 0.58
C GLU A 67 7.17 13.38 1.53
N ARG A 68 5.90 13.35 1.14
CA ARG A 68 4.81 12.63 1.80
C ARG A 68 4.89 11.11 1.68
N LEU A 69 5.86 10.52 1.00
CA LEU A 69 6.06 9.06 1.05
C LEU A 69 7.37 8.68 1.75
N ARG A 70 8.00 9.62 2.47
CA ARG A 70 9.33 9.43 3.09
C ARG A 70 9.30 9.14 4.59
N GLU A 71 8.20 9.43 5.28
CA GLU A 71 8.03 9.20 6.72
C GLU A 71 6.68 8.52 6.97
N THR A 72 6.59 7.70 8.03
CA THR A 72 5.42 6.91 8.44
C THR A 72 4.10 7.50 7.96
N PHE A 73 3.56 6.92 6.90
CA PHE A 73 2.33 7.36 6.24
C PHE A 73 1.34 6.21 6.18
N SER A 74 0.07 6.57 6.05
CA SER A 74 -0.99 5.63 5.68
C SER A 74 -1.75 6.27 4.54
N ALA A 75 -1.84 5.58 3.42
CA ALA A 75 -2.51 6.11 2.24
C ALA A 75 -3.62 5.16 1.79
N ASP A 76 -4.87 5.61 1.87
CA ASP A 76 -6.01 4.82 1.43
C ASP A 76 -6.15 4.95 -0.08
N ILE A 77 -6.16 3.83 -0.78
CA ILE A 77 -6.27 3.78 -2.24
C ILE A 77 -7.72 4.09 -2.62
N LEU A 78 -7.94 5.32 -3.07
CA LEU A 78 -9.25 5.80 -3.51
C LEU A 78 -9.63 5.22 -4.88
N ARG A 79 -8.63 5.01 -5.74
CA ARG A 79 -8.83 4.52 -7.10
C ARG A 79 -7.58 3.78 -7.56
N ALA A 80 -7.79 2.67 -8.26
CA ALA A 80 -6.72 1.95 -8.94
C ALA A 80 -7.18 1.65 -10.37
N GLU A 81 -6.37 2.01 -11.37
CA GLU A 81 -6.71 1.85 -12.78
C GLU A 81 -5.54 1.34 -13.59
N LEU A 82 -5.84 0.51 -14.58
CA LEU A 82 -4.86 0.05 -15.55
C LEU A 82 -5.20 0.62 -16.93
N ALA A 83 -4.25 1.33 -17.54
CA ALA A 83 -4.36 1.85 -18.89
C ALA A 83 -3.03 1.66 -19.62
N ASP A 84 -3.04 0.99 -20.78
CA ASP A 84 -1.87 0.81 -21.66
C ASP A 84 -0.57 0.41 -20.93
N ASP A 85 -0.67 -0.60 -20.05
CA ASP A 85 0.42 -1.12 -19.19
C ASP A 85 0.92 -0.20 -18.06
N GLU A 86 0.22 0.89 -17.79
CA GLU A 86 0.43 1.76 -16.64
C GLU A 86 -0.65 1.53 -15.58
N LEU A 87 -0.23 1.09 -14.39
CA LEU A 87 -1.08 1.05 -13.21
C LEU A 87 -1.02 2.39 -12.49
N ARG A 88 -2.14 3.10 -12.45
CA ARG A 88 -2.34 4.35 -11.73
C ARG A 88 -3.06 4.10 -10.42
N LEU A 89 -2.52 4.64 -9.34
CA LEU A 89 -3.10 4.60 -8.01
C LEU A 89 -3.32 6.03 -7.53
N VAL A 90 -4.55 6.36 -7.17
CA VAL A 90 -4.88 7.60 -6.47
C VAL A 90 -5.05 7.25 -5.00
N ALA A 91 -4.28 7.89 -4.13
CA ALA A 91 -4.28 7.59 -2.70
C ALA A 91 -4.48 8.86 -1.86
N ASP A 92 -5.33 8.79 -0.84
CA ASP A 92 -5.43 9.84 0.19
C ASP A 92 -4.42 9.53 1.30
N CYS A 93 -3.34 10.30 1.34
CA CYS A 93 -2.31 10.15 2.35
C CYS A 93 -2.70 10.91 3.63
N SER A 94 -2.82 10.17 4.72
CA SER A 94 -2.84 10.71 6.08
C SER A 94 -1.46 10.61 6.71
N PHE A 95 -0.89 11.76 7.09
CA PHE A 95 0.39 11.83 7.79
C PHE A 95 0.16 11.87 9.29
N TYR A 96 0.52 10.80 9.98
CA TYR A 96 0.32 10.75 11.43
C TYR A 96 1.16 11.79 12.19
N ALA A 97 2.33 12.17 11.67
CA ALA A 97 3.20 13.16 12.30
C ALA A 97 2.64 14.59 12.23
N ALA A 98 2.07 14.97 11.08
CA ALA A 98 1.60 16.34 10.82
C ALA A 98 0.07 16.50 10.94
N LYS A 99 -0.67 15.39 11.06
CA LYS A 99 -2.15 15.35 11.03
C LYS A 99 -2.75 16.05 9.82
N ASP A 100 -1.99 16.20 8.74
CA ASP A 100 -2.44 16.74 7.47
C ASP A 100 -2.85 15.61 6.53
N ARG A 101 -3.74 15.94 5.60
CA ARG A 101 -4.25 15.04 4.56
C ARG A 101 -3.83 15.53 3.20
N GLY A 102 -3.87 14.65 2.21
CA GLY A 102 -3.91 15.05 0.81
C GLY A 102 -3.54 13.95 -0.14
N VAL A 103 -3.88 14.19 -1.39
CA VAL A 103 -3.92 13.16 -2.42
C VAL A 103 -2.58 13.07 -3.14
N VAL A 104 -2.16 11.85 -3.44
CA VAL A 104 -1.04 11.55 -4.35
C VAL A 104 -1.51 10.65 -5.47
N GLU A 105 -0.95 10.85 -6.66
CA GLU A 105 -1.13 9.96 -7.80
C GLU A 105 0.20 9.24 -8.07
N ILE A 106 0.17 7.90 -7.98
CA ILE A 106 1.31 7.03 -8.22
C ILE A 106 1.09 6.32 -9.56
N ALA A 107 2.07 6.39 -10.44
CA ALA A 107 2.09 5.65 -11.70
C ALA A 107 3.18 4.58 -11.66
N LEU A 108 2.81 3.35 -12.01
CA LEU A 108 3.69 2.19 -12.12
C LEU A 108 3.66 1.69 -13.58
N THR A 109 4.82 1.62 -14.24
CA THR A 109 4.92 1.20 -15.65
C THR A 109 5.74 -0.08 -15.80
N GLY A 110 5.50 -0.83 -16.88
CA GLY A 110 6.25 -2.06 -17.14
C GLY A 110 5.70 -3.27 -16.39
N SER A 111 6.47 -3.85 -15.47
CA SER A 111 6.10 -5.15 -14.85
C SER A 111 6.58 -5.28 -13.41
N VAL A 112 5.87 -6.13 -12.66
CA VAL A 112 6.22 -6.46 -11.27
C VAL A 112 7.48 -7.32 -11.25
N VAL A 113 8.49 -6.86 -10.52
CA VAL A 113 9.77 -7.57 -10.29
C VAL A 113 9.56 -8.73 -9.33
N ALA A 114 8.84 -8.49 -8.24
CA ALA A 114 8.50 -9.51 -7.26
C ALA A 114 7.18 -9.19 -6.58
N LEU A 115 6.44 -10.24 -6.23
CA LEU A 115 5.23 -10.15 -5.45
C LEU A 115 5.36 -11.12 -4.27
N LYS A 116 5.08 -10.63 -3.06
CA LYS A 116 5.13 -11.43 -1.85
C LYS A 116 3.91 -11.16 -0.98
N GLU A 117 3.05 -12.15 -0.89
CA GLU A 117 2.02 -12.23 0.15
C GLU A 117 2.65 -12.65 1.47
N HIS A 118 2.24 -12.01 2.56
CA HIS A 118 2.60 -12.42 3.91
C HIS A 118 1.44 -13.16 4.53
N SER A 119 1.74 -14.25 5.25
CA SER A 119 0.72 -14.97 6.01
C SER A 119 0.03 -14.01 6.98
N PRO A 120 -1.31 -14.08 7.12
CA PRO A 120 -2.04 -13.23 8.05
C PRO A 120 -1.46 -13.35 9.45
N THR A 121 -1.01 -12.23 10.00
CA THR A 121 -0.48 -12.17 11.37
C THR A 121 -1.42 -11.37 12.25
N LYS A 122 -1.67 -11.87 13.47
CA LYS A 122 -2.32 -11.06 14.49
C LYS A 122 -1.43 -9.87 14.79
N TRP A 123 -2.00 -8.67 14.74
CA TRP A 123 -1.36 -7.48 15.27
C TRP A 123 -0.89 -7.79 16.70
N PRO A 124 0.37 -7.51 17.06
CA PRO A 124 0.79 -7.69 18.44
C PRO A 124 -0.12 -6.81 19.29
N ARG A 125 -0.99 -7.42 20.11
CA ARG A 125 -1.74 -6.69 21.13
C ARG A 125 -0.72 -5.82 21.83
N ALA A 126 -0.88 -4.49 21.76
CA ALA A 126 -0.10 -3.58 22.59
C ALA A 126 -0.12 -4.18 24.00
N PRO A 127 1.03 -4.38 24.66
CA PRO A 127 1.07 -5.03 25.97
C PRO A 127 0.07 -4.28 26.84
N GLY A 128 -1.02 -4.99 27.17
CA GLY A 128 -2.10 -4.41 27.93
C GLY A 128 -1.49 -3.78 29.16
N THR A 129 -1.80 -2.50 29.37
CA THR A 129 -1.63 -1.85 30.65
C THR A 129 -2.32 -2.75 31.68
N ALA A 130 -1.51 -3.60 32.32
CA ALA A 130 -1.92 -4.38 33.47
C ALA A 130 -2.25 -3.36 34.56
N ARG A 131 -3.51 -2.92 34.61
CA ARG A 131 -4.08 -2.33 35.82
C ARG A 131 -4.20 -3.48 36.81
N ARG A 132 -3.20 -3.60 37.67
CA ARG A 132 -3.40 -4.13 39.03
C ARG A 132 -3.57 -2.95 39.96
#